data_AF-A0A7C4H3S5-F1
#
_entry.id   AF-A0A7C4H3S5-F1
#
_cell.length_a   1.000
_cell.length_b   1.000
_cell.length_c   1.000
_cell.angle_alpha   90.00
_cell.angle_beta   90.00
_cell.angle_gamma   90.00
#
_symmetry.space_group_name_H-M   'P 1'
#
loop_
_entity.id
_entity.type
_entity.pdbx_description
1 polymer ?
#
loop_
_entity_poly.entity_id
_entity_poly.type
_entity_poly.pdbx_seq_one_letter_code
_entity_poly.pdbx_strand_id
1 'polypeptide(L)'
;MKYLIKSTFAISITLLFFVSLFPSKSLAAECIWVTGTVYCYDPYIGSWLPIRGAEAKLFDSDPLNPRVELGTTYTNNNGEFIFGPILNDDGWMEDGYDIFVEIYLRNDVVVVSTGKTADIFGLCYYLALPKHDNINPPNNIFNYGVMYVDISQNPSWQHAFSIYNRIMEISSRLYSLTGWKRGQVKVYYPNNLVGNVETMGYVDSGGNLWEKIVKSIVASTNTIYIASDYWASGPYSYDGIAHEYGHAVMDSLYGGIPRGSYAGDHSFYQKTDPIFAFVEGWANFFSNAMRNNRYLLNYDVETLPRNADADKIEGYITSILWDIYDAANDDPLNLGFDEIFNILKNYKPKTMHEFWDHWLFSANYNYRSALNTIFWNAGIDKNEAPTCSITSPNAGGWYSGVVTVTASTFDVDGTVS
;
A
#
# COMPACT_ATOMS: atom_id res chain seq x y z
N MET A 1 -19.54 -4.69 92.26
CA MET A 1 -18.72 -3.57 91.73
C MET A 1 -17.35 -4.15 91.37
N LYS A 2 -16.92 -3.93 90.12
CA LYS A 2 -15.93 -4.72 89.38
C LYS A 2 -14.53 -4.73 90.03
N TYR A 3 -13.97 -5.92 90.25
CA TYR A 3 -12.54 -6.15 90.44
C TYR A 3 -11.89 -6.35 89.06
N LEU A 4 -10.81 -5.60 88.79
CA LEU A 4 -9.99 -5.71 87.59
C LEU A 4 -8.56 -6.05 88.03
N ILE A 5 -8.18 -7.33 87.93
CA ILE A 5 -6.79 -7.78 88.07
C ILE A 5 -6.27 -8.00 86.65
N LYS A 6 -5.29 -7.18 86.24
CA LYS A 6 -4.55 -7.37 84.99
C LYS A 6 -3.58 -8.54 85.20
N SER A 7 -3.81 -9.66 84.52
CA SER A 7 -2.78 -10.69 84.31
C SER A 7 -2.10 -10.45 82.95
N THR A 8 -0.78 -10.39 82.98
CA THR A 8 0.06 -10.26 81.79
C THR A 8 0.33 -11.66 81.26
N PHE A 9 -0.24 -12.00 80.10
CA PHE A 9 0.08 -13.24 79.39
C PHE A 9 1.33 -13.02 78.53
N ALA A 10 2.44 -13.66 78.88
CA ALA A 10 3.61 -13.77 78.01
C ALA A 10 3.40 -14.96 77.08
N ILE A 11 3.14 -14.70 75.80
CA ILE A 11 3.12 -15.71 74.75
C ILE A 11 4.55 -15.87 74.25
N SER A 12 5.20 -16.98 74.60
CA SER A 12 6.47 -17.38 74.01
C SER A 12 6.19 -17.96 72.62
N ILE A 13 6.46 -17.18 71.57
CA ILE A 13 6.43 -17.65 70.18
C ILE A 13 7.69 -18.51 69.98
N THR A 14 7.51 -19.82 70.03
CA THR A 14 8.52 -20.78 69.55
C THR A 14 8.56 -20.67 68.04
N LEU A 15 9.62 -20.03 67.53
CA LEU A 15 9.93 -19.95 66.10
C LEU A 15 10.25 -21.38 65.60
N LEU A 16 9.24 -22.08 65.09
CA LEU A 16 9.46 -23.29 64.31
C LEU A 16 10.18 -22.88 63.02
N PHE A 17 11.49 -23.16 62.97
CA PHE A 17 12.21 -23.25 61.71
C PHE A 17 11.55 -24.36 60.89
N PHE A 18 10.67 -23.97 59.96
CA PHE A 18 10.45 -24.77 58.77
C PHE A 18 11.77 -24.77 58.02
N VAL A 19 12.58 -25.80 58.26
CA VAL A 19 13.60 -26.23 57.31
C VAL A 19 12.81 -26.56 56.05
N SER A 20 12.86 -25.66 55.07
CA SER A 20 12.25 -25.89 53.76
C SER A 20 12.91 -27.12 53.16
N LEU A 21 12.19 -28.24 53.19
CA LEU A 21 12.53 -29.49 52.50
C LEU A 21 12.36 -29.38 50.97
N PHE A 22 12.42 -28.16 50.42
CA PHE A 22 12.47 -27.98 48.98
C PHE A 22 13.93 -28.07 48.56
N PRO A 23 14.33 -29.11 47.79
CA PRO A 23 15.63 -29.07 47.15
C PRO A 23 15.67 -27.80 46.30
N SER A 24 16.61 -26.91 46.60
CA SER A 24 16.92 -25.80 45.72
C SER A 24 17.50 -26.41 44.45
N LYS A 25 16.64 -26.71 43.46
CA LYS A 25 17.07 -26.82 42.06
C LYS A 25 17.59 -25.43 41.69
N SER A 26 18.86 -25.19 41.98
CA SER A 26 19.68 -24.22 41.28
C SER A 26 20.00 -24.81 39.91
N LEU A 27 18.97 -25.07 39.09
CA LEU A 27 19.17 -25.12 37.65
C LEU A 27 19.13 -23.66 37.21
N ALA A 28 20.19 -23.18 36.57
CA ALA A 28 20.07 -21.97 35.78
C ALA A 28 18.91 -22.22 34.81
N ALA A 29 17.80 -21.48 34.95
CA ALA A 29 16.67 -21.62 34.05
C ALA A 29 17.20 -21.54 32.62
N GLU A 30 17.05 -22.64 31.89
CA GLU A 30 17.70 -22.81 30.60
C GLU A 30 16.95 -21.94 29.60
N CYS A 31 17.58 -20.88 29.10
CA CYS A 31 16.90 -20.04 28.11
C CYS A 31 16.74 -20.77 26.79
N ILE A 32 15.56 -20.71 26.19
CA ILE A 32 15.23 -21.27 24.88
C ILE A 32 15.26 -20.21 23.77
N TRP A 33 15.55 -20.65 22.57
CA TRP A 33 15.35 -19.94 21.31
C TRP A 33 14.21 -20.60 20.55
N VAL A 34 13.34 -19.79 19.96
CA VAL A 34 12.21 -20.26 19.15
C VAL A 34 12.36 -19.75 17.73
N THR A 35 12.43 -20.64 16.75
CA THR A 35 12.62 -20.28 15.33
C THR A 35 11.58 -20.94 14.45
N GLY A 36 11.37 -20.40 13.25
CA GLY A 36 10.56 -21.04 12.23
C GLY A 36 10.50 -20.23 10.95
N THR A 37 9.92 -20.83 9.92
CA THR A 37 9.68 -20.18 8.62
C THR A 37 8.22 -20.35 8.22
N VAL A 38 7.55 -19.28 7.79
CA VAL A 38 6.12 -19.32 7.45
C VAL A 38 5.89 -18.95 5.99
N TYR A 39 5.21 -19.84 5.29
CA TYR A 39 4.74 -19.65 3.92
C TYR A 39 3.22 -19.70 3.86
N CYS A 40 2.66 -18.95 2.93
CA CYS A 40 1.25 -18.91 2.63
C CYS A 40 1.03 -19.07 1.13
N TYR A 41 0.02 -19.85 0.74
CA TYR A 41 -0.32 -20.06 -0.65
C TYR A 41 -1.12 -18.86 -1.20
N ASP A 42 -0.54 -18.18 -2.18
CA ASP A 42 -1.25 -17.14 -2.95
C ASP A 42 -1.88 -17.81 -4.19
N PRO A 43 -3.23 -17.90 -4.25
CA PRO A 43 -3.93 -18.60 -5.31
C PRO A 43 -3.87 -17.85 -6.65
N TYR A 44 -3.57 -16.55 -6.63
CA TYR A 44 -3.61 -15.71 -7.83
C TYR A 44 -2.35 -15.86 -8.67
N ILE A 45 -1.23 -16.18 -8.02
CA ILE A 45 0.01 -16.54 -8.70
C ILE A 45 0.24 -18.06 -8.71
N GLY A 46 -0.57 -18.83 -7.97
CA GLY A 46 -0.47 -20.27 -7.88
C GLY A 46 0.81 -20.75 -7.20
N SER A 47 1.32 -20.02 -6.20
CA SER A 47 2.59 -20.35 -5.55
C SER A 47 2.58 -20.07 -4.04
N TRP A 48 3.48 -20.75 -3.33
CA TRP A 48 3.75 -20.50 -1.92
C TRP A 48 4.71 -19.33 -1.77
N LEU A 49 4.28 -18.31 -1.03
CA LEU A 49 5.07 -17.12 -0.76
C LEU A 49 5.43 -17.04 0.71
N PRO A 50 6.63 -16.57 1.05
CA PRO A 50 6.97 -16.29 2.45
C PRO A 50 6.09 -15.17 2.98
N ILE A 51 5.68 -15.25 4.24
CA ILE A 51 5.03 -14.12 4.91
C ILE A 51 6.13 -13.14 5.33
N ARG A 52 6.39 -12.11 4.52
CA ARG A 52 7.54 -11.21 4.66
C ARG A 52 7.26 -10.01 5.56
N GLY A 53 8.19 -9.68 6.44
CA GLY A 53 8.14 -8.46 7.24
C GLY A 53 6.98 -8.41 8.24
N ALA A 54 6.29 -9.52 8.51
CA ALA A 54 5.11 -9.58 9.36
C ALA A 54 5.51 -9.63 10.83
N GLU A 55 4.74 -8.95 11.69
CA GLU A 55 4.90 -9.05 13.15
C GLU A 55 4.63 -10.49 13.61
N ALA A 56 5.60 -11.08 14.30
CA ALA A 56 5.48 -12.39 14.92
C ALA A 56 5.54 -12.23 16.43
N LYS A 57 4.58 -12.81 17.13
CA LYS A 57 4.50 -12.79 18.60
C LYS A 57 4.57 -14.21 19.15
N LEU A 58 5.41 -14.40 20.15
CA LEU A 58 5.53 -15.66 20.87
C LEU A 58 4.73 -15.56 22.16
N PHE A 59 3.91 -16.57 22.41
CA PHE A 59 3.08 -16.68 23.60
C PHE A 59 3.35 -17.98 24.33
N ASP A 60 3.05 -17.94 25.62
CA ASP A 60 2.89 -19.07 26.50
C ASP A 60 1.41 -19.21 26.91
N SER A 61 0.96 -20.43 27.16
CA SER A 61 -0.44 -20.78 27.32
C SER A 61 -0.72 -21.57 28.60
N ASP A 62 -0.92 -20.85 29.70
CA ASP A 62 -1.23 -21.47 30.99
C ASP A 62 -2.74 -21.68 31.21
N PRO A 63 -3.14 -22.63 32.08
CA PRO A 63 -4.55 -22.86 32.42
C PRO A 63 -5.31 -21.63 32.91
N LEU A 64 -4.63 -20.68 33.57
CA LEU A 64 -5.22 -19.44 34.07
C LEU A 64 -4.94 -18.22 33.17
N ASN A 65 -3.94 -18.31 32.30
CA ASN A 65 -3.60 -17.27 31.36
C ASN A 65 -3.18 -17.88 30.02
N PRO A 66 -4.13 -18.20 29.14
CA PRO A 66 -3.85 -18.93 27.91
C PRO A 66 -3.04 -18.11 26.87
N ARG A 67 -2.57 -16.91 27.23
CA ARG A 67 -1.92 -15.98 26.30
C ARG A 67 -1.01 -14.98 27.03
N VAL A 68 0.11 -15.46 27.55
CA VAL A 68 1.20 -14.64 28.09
C VAL A 68 2.18 -14.30 26.95
N GLU A 69 2.33 -13.03 26.57
CA GLU A 69 3.30 -12.64 25.54
C GLU A 69 4.74 -12.75 26.08
N LEU A 70 5.56 -13.59 25.45
CA LEU A 70 6.97 -13.78 25.79
C LEU A 70 7.91 -12.90 24.94
N GLY A 71 7.48 -12.50 23.75
CA GLY A 71 8.26 -11.62 22.88
C GLY A 71 7.61 -11.30 21.55
N THR A 72 8.12 -10.25 20.91
CA THR A 72 7.73 -9.81 19.56
C THR A 72 8.96 -9.70 18.66
N THR A 73 8.85 -10.15 17.41
CA THR A 73 9.86 -10.02 16.35
C THR A 73 9.17 -9.78 15.00
N TYR A 74 9.92 -9.74 13.90
CA TYR A 74 9.37 -9.66 12.54
C TYR A 74 9.94 -10.77 11.67
N THR A 75 9.12 -11.31 10.77
CA THR A 75 9.62 -12.22 9.75
C THR A 75 10.52 -11.48 8.76
N ASN A 76 11.57 -12.12 8.29
CA ASN A 76 12.45 -11.53 7.27
C ASN A 76 11.90 -11.75 5.83
N ASN A 77 12.69 -11.45 4.81
CA ASN A 77 12.31 -11.62 3.40
C ASN A 77 12.07 -13.08 2.98
N ASN A 78 12.55 -14.05 3.78
CA ASN A 78 12.33 -15.48 3.58
C ASN A 78 11.20 -16.03 4.46
N GLY A 79 10.50 -15.18 5.22
CA GLY A 79 9.44 -15.61 6.13
C GLY A 79 9.97 -16.22 7.44
N GLU A 80 11.26 -16.07 7.73
CA GLU A 80 11.89 -16.63 8.93
C GLU A 80 11.70 -15.69 10.13
N PHE A 81 11.37 -16.26 11.29
CA PHE A 81 11.33 -15.55 12.58
C PHE A 81 12.26 -16.23 13.60
N ILE A 82 12.77 -15.42 14.52
CA ILE A 82 13.63 -15.87 15.63
C ILE A 82 13.23 -15.08 16.87
N PHE A 83 12.95 -15.81 17.95
CA PHE A 83 12.82 -15.31 19.31
C PHE A 83 13.93 -15.91 20.17
N GLY A 84 14.43 -15.15 21.13
CA GLY A 84 15.37 -15.66 22.12
C GLY A 84 16.50 -14.68 22.47
N PRO A 85 17.24 -15.00 23.55
CA PRO A 85 16.96 -16.09 24.49
C PRO A 85 15.77 -15.75 25.42
N ILE A 86 14.87 -16.70 25.68
CA ILE A 86 13.72 -16.55 26.60
C ILE A 86 13.86 -17.55 27.74
N LEU A 87 13.65 -17.09 28.97
CA LEU A 87 13.79 -17.88 30.18
C LEU A 87 12.77 -19.03 30.18
N ASN A 88 13.16 -20.31 30.08
CA ASN A 88 12.22 -21.43 30.18
C ASN A 88 11.84 -21.71 31.65
N ASP A 89 11.14 -20.78 32.27
CA ASP A 89 10.65 -20.83 33.65
C ASP A 89 9.20 -20.32 33.63
N ASP A 90 8.26 -21.25 33.59
CA ASP A 90 6.80 -21.02 33.60
C ASP A 90 6.29 -20.82 35.03
N GLY A 91 6.87 -21.52 36.00
CA GLY A 91 6.70 -21.21 37.41
C GLY A 91 6.57 -22.45 38.29
N TRP A 92 5.99 -22.26 39.48
CA TRP A 92 5.90 -23.34 40.46
C TRP A 92 4.78 -24.32 40.10
N MET A 93 5.17 -25.53 39.67
CA MET A 93 4.32 -26.67 39.27
C MET A 93 3.83 -26.67 37.81
N GLU A 94 4.49 -25.90 36.95
CA GLU A 94 4.24 -25.94 35.50
C GLU A 94 5.41 -26.73 34.85
N ASP A 95 5.11 -27.57 33.85
CA ASP A 95 5.98 -28.65 33.34
C ASP A 95 6.83 -28.20 32.11
N GLY A 96 7.07 -26.90 31.96
CA GLY A 96 7.75 -26.22 30.85
C GLY A 96 6.77 -25.42 29.97
N TYR A 97 7.25 -24.42 29.22
CA TYR A 97 6.34 -23.56 28.44
C TYR A 97 5.45 -24.30 27.44
N ASP A 98 4.20 -23.85 27.36
CA ASP A 98 3.19 -24.24 26.39
C ASP A 98 3.17 -23.22 25.25
N ILE A 99 4.23 -23.22 24.44
CA ILE A 99 4.44 -22.14 23.47
C ILE A 99 3.55 -22.24 22.24
N PHE A 100 3.14 -21.07 21.74
CA PHE A 100 2.62 -20.90 20.39
C PHE A 100 3.04 -19.56 19.80
N VAL A 101 3.13 -19.48 18.48
CA VAL A 101 3.48 -18.24 17.77
C VAL A 101 2.27 -17.76 16.99
N GLU A 102 2.03 -16.45 17.01
CA GLU A 102 1.06 -15.80 16.14
C GLU A 102 1.74 -14.86 15.16
N ILE A 103 1.37 -14.96 13.88
CA ILE A 103 1.88 -14.12 12.79
C ILE A 103 0.79 -13.15 12.38
N TYR A 104 1.03 -11.85 12.57
CA TYR A 104 0.09 -10.78 12.27
C TYR A 104 0.43 -10.13 10.93
N LEU A 105 -0.56 -9.92 10.07
CA LEU A 105 -0.42 -9.21 8.79
C LEU A 105 -0.29 -7.69 9.03
N ARG A 106 0.76 -7.29 9.75
CA ARG A 106 1.10 -5.91 10.08
C ARG A 106 2.60 -5.67 10.23
N ASN A 107 3.03 -4.48 9.84
CA ASN A 107 4.36 -3.91 10.07
C ASN A 107 4.36 -2.38 9.87
N ASP A 108 5.51 -1.76 9.69
CA ASP A 108 5.64 -0.32 9.44
C ASP A 108 5.08 0.15 8.08
N VAL A 109 4.86 -0.76 7.12
CA VAL A 109 4.35 -0.47 5.77
C VAL A 109 2.83 -0.64 5.67
N VAL A 110 2.28 -1.70 6.25
CA VAL A 110 0.86 -2.06 6.08
C VAL A 110 0.31 -2.75 7.33
N VAL A 111 -0.99 -2.59 7.57
CA VAL A 111 -1.77 -3.46 8.46
C VAL A 111 -3.07 -3.85 7.77
N VAL A 112 -3.35 -5.16 7.69
CA VAL A 112 -4.63 -5.67 7.16
C VAL A 112 -5.55 -6.03 8.33
N SER A 113 -6.68 -5.35 8.41
CA SER A 113 -7.67 -5.41 9.51
C SER A 113 -9.00 -5.97 9.03
N THR A 114 -9.72 -6.68 9.91
CA THR A 114 -10.93 -7.47 9.61
C THR A 114 -12.23 -6.67 9.33
N GLY A 115 -12.17 -5.43 8.83
CA GLY A 115 -13.34 -4.64 8.40
C GLY A 115 -14.35 -4.21 9.48
N LYS A 116 -14.26 -4.71 10.72
CA LYS A 116 -15.15 -4.30 11.83
C LYS A 116 -14.69 -2.97 12.42
N THR A 117 -15.32 -1.89 12.00
CA THR A 117 -15.05 -0.50 12.43
C THR A 117 -15.43 -0.21 13.89
N ALA A 118 -16.13 -1.11 14.59
CA ALA A 118 -16.62 -0.88 15.96
C ALA A 118 -15.75 -1.49 17.07
N ASP A 119 -14.76 -2.34 16.76
CA ASP A 119 -13.89 -2.89 17.80
C ASP A 119 -12.70 -1.95 18.01
N ILE A 120 -12.72 -1.28 19.17
CA ILE A 120 -11.72 -0.35 19.72
C ILE A 120 -10.30 -0.98 19.80
N PHE A 121 -10.15 -2.26 19.42
CA PHE A 121 -8.90 -3.02 19.39
C PHE A 121 -8.36 -3.35 18.00
N GLY A 122 -9.01 -2.92 16.89
CA GLY A 122 -8.40 -3.00 15.55
C GLY A 122 -7.86 -4.38 15.19
N LEU A 123 -8.72 -5.40 15.15
CA LEU A 123 -8.34 -6.79 14.91
C LEU A 123 -7.63 -6.94 13.53
N CYS A 124 -6.31 -7.07 13.60
CA CYS A 124 -5.45 -7.44 12.49
C CYS A 124 -5.65 -8.93 12.16
N TYR A 125 -5.57 -9.29 10.88
CA TYR A 125 -5.48 -10.69 10.50
C TYR A 125 -4.22 -11.29 11.11
N TYR A 126 -4.39 -12.40 11.82
CA TYR A 126 -3.27 -13.16 12.33
C TYR A 126 -3.48 -14.65 12.07
N LEU A 127 -2.39 -15.40 12.13
CA LEU A 127 -2.36 -16.85 12.08
C LEU A 127 -1.72 -17.34 13.37
N ALA A 128 -2.39 -18.22 14.09
CA ALA A 128 -1.78 -18.98 15.16
C ALA A 128 -1.13 -20.24 14.60
N LEU A 129 0.15 -20.44 14.91
CA LEU A 129 0.88 -21.68 14.68
C LEU A 129 0.49 -22.72 15.74
N PRO A 130 0.71 -24.03 15.48
CA PRO A 130 0.39 -25.06 16.46
C PRO A 130 1.01 -24.81 17.83
N LYS A 131 0.23 -25.04 18.88
CA LYS A 131 0.72 -25.05 20.25
C LYS A 131 1.58 -26.28 20.50
N HIS A 132 2.66 -26.12 21.24
CA HIS A 132 3.53 -27.20 21.69
C HIS A 132 3.62 -27.18 23.20
N ASP A 133 3.17 -28.26 23.82
CA ASP A 133 3.09 -28.34 25.28
C ASP A 133 4.43 -28.78 25.88
N ASN A 134 4.83 -28.17 26.99
CA ASN A 134 5.98 -28.57 27.79
C ASN A 134 7.29 -28.68 26.99
N ILE A 135 7.66 -27.64 26.26
CA ILE A 135 8.83 -27.70 25.38
C ILE A 135 10.15 -27.81 26.16
N ASN A 136 10.91 -28.88 25.90
CA ASN A 136 12.26 -29.09 26.41
C ASN A 136 13.23 -29.46 25.26
N PRO A 137 13.56 -28.51 24.37
CA PRO A 137 14.31 -28.81 23.17
C PRO A 137 15.80 -29.07 23.45
N PRO A 138 16.44 -30.03 22.74
CA PRO A 138 17.89 -30.21 22.79
C PRO A 138 18.63 -28.91 22.42
N ASN A 139 19.68 -28.58 23.16
CA ASN A 139 20.46 -27.35 22.97
C ASN A 139 19.66 -26.04 23.13
N ASN A 140 18.50 -26.11 23.78
CA ASN A 140 17.61 -24.98 24.02
C ASN A 140 17.14 -24.26 22.74
N ILE A 141 16.97 -24.99 21.63
CA ILE A 141 16.43 -24.43 20.37
C ILE A 141 15.19 -25.21 19.96
N PHE A 142 14.02 -24.59 20.10
CA PHE A 142 12.78 -25.08 19.52
C PHE A 142 12.62 -24.53 18.10
N ASN A 143 12.50 -25.41 17.11
CA ASN A 143 12.32 -25.01 15.72
C ASN A 143 10.99 -25.56 15.19
N TYR A 144 10.08 -24.67 14.82
CA TYR A 144 8.82 -25.00 14.14
C TYR A 144 9.03 -25.61 12.74
N GLY A 145 10.24 -25.50 12.18
CA GLY A 145 10.54 -25.89 10.82
C GLY A 145 9.90 -24.94 9.80
N VAL A 146 9.61 -25.49 8.61
CA VAL A 146 8.93 -24.76 7.54
C VAL A 146 7.44 -25.07 7.59
N MET A 147 6.64 -24.04 7.83
CA MET A 147 5.19 -24.13 7.93
C MET A 147 4.54 -23.63 6.65
N TYR A 148 3.80 -24.51 5.99
CA TYR A 148 2.97 -24.19 4.85
C TYR A 148 1.53 -24.05 5.32
N VAL A 149 1.06 -22.81 5.34
CA VAL A 149 -0.26 -22.47 5.86
C VAL A 149 -1.26 -22.58 4.72
N ASP A 150 -1.90 -23.75 4.61
CA ASP A 150 -2.98 -23.95 3.66
C ASP A 150 -4.26 -23.30 4.20
N ILE A 151 -4.53 -22.14 3.63
CA ILE A 151 -5.67 -21.29 3.94
C ILE A 151 -6.74 -21.38 2.87
N SER A 152 -6.66 -22.36 1.96
CA SER A 152 -7.75 -22.65 1.02
C SER A 152 -9.08 -22.92 1.74
N GLN A 153 -9.02 -23.35 3.00
CA GLN A 153 -10.18 -23.55 3.87
C GLN A 153 -10.69 -22.25 4.52
N ASN A 154 -9.92 -21.15 4.45
CA ASN A 154 -10.31 -19.82 4.93
C ASN A 154 -10.04 -18.74 3.86
N PRO A 155 -10.95 -18.58 2.88
CA PRO A 155 -10.79 -17.62 1.79
C PRO A 155 -10.55 -16.17 2.25
N SER A 156 -11.08 -15.78 3.42
CA SER A 156 -10.88 -14.44 3.96
C SER A 156 -9.42 -14.19 4.35
N TRP A 157 -8.75 -15.19 4.92
CA TRP A 157 -7.34 -15.07 5.26
C TRP A 157 -6.45 -15.07 4.00
N GLN A 158 -6.87 -15.79 2.96
CA GLN A 158 -6.18 -15.84 1.66
C GLN A 158 -6.12 -14.52 0.95
N HIS A 159 -7.25 -13.84 0.89
CA HIS A 159 -7.28 -12.51 0.31
C HIS A 159 -6.53 -11.51 1.19
N ALA A 160 -6.66 -11.58 2.52
CA ALA A 160 -5.91 -10.71 3.44
C ALA A 160 -4.38 -10.85 3.29
N PHE A 161 -3.89 -12.09 3.17
CA PHE A 161 -2.47 -12.34 2.91
C PHE A 161 -2.03 -11.80 1.55
N SER A 162 -2.80 -12.05 0.49
CA SER A 162 -2.46 -11.57 -0.85
C SER A 162 -2.42 -10.03 -0.91
N ILE A 163 -3.37 -9.36 -0.23
CA ILE A 163 -3.36 -7.90 -0.03
C ILE A 163 -2.07 -7.45 0.64
N TYR A 164 -1.76 -8.03 1.81
CA TYR A 164 -0.58 -7.70 2.59
C TYR A 164 0.69 -7.84 1.74
N ASN A 165 0.86 -8.98 1.08
CA ASN A 165 2.06 -9.28 0.32
C ASN A 165 2.23 -8.38 -0.92
N ARG A 166 1.13 -8.03 -1.62
CA ARG A 166 1.17 -7.10 -2.75
C ARG A 166 1.54 -5.69 -2.33
N ILE A 167 0.98 -5.20 -1.22
CA ILE A 167 1.35 -3.88 -0.70
C ILE A 167 2.84 -3.85 -0.31
N MET A 168 3.36 -4.93 0.28
CA MET A 168 4.80 -5.04 0.55
C MET A 168 5.65 -4.98 -0.73
N GLU A 169 5.23 -5.68 -1.79
CA GLU A 169 5.90 -5.66 -3.09
C GLU A 169 5.86 -4.27 -3.75
N ILE A 170 4.67 -3.67 -3.84
CA ILE A 170 4.43 -2.33 -4.38
C ILE A 170 5.27 -1.30 -3.62
N SER A 171 5.25 -1.34 -2.29
CA SER A 171 6.02 -0.42 -1.45
C SER A 171 7.53 -0.60 -1.63
N SER A 172 8.02 -1.83 -1.76
CA SER A 172 9.43 -2.11 -2.00
C SER A 172 9.86 -1.58 -3.37
N ARG A 173 9.02 -1.77 -4.39
CA ARG A 173 9.28 -1.28 -5.75
C ARG A 173 9.28 0.23 -5.81
N LEU A 174 8.30 0.90 -5.21
CA LEU A 174 8.26 2.36 -5.10
C LEU A 174 9.54 2.89 -4.46
N TYR A 175 9.98 2.28 -3.36
CA TYR A 175 11.24 2.65 -2.71
C TYR A 175 12.45 2.44 -3.63
N SER A 176 12.49 1.35 -4.39
CA SER A 176 13.60 1.11 -5.34
C SER A 176 13.65 2.12 -6.48
N LEU A 177 12.50 2.64 -6.91
CA LEU A 177 12.38 3.61 -7.99
C LEU A 177 12.64 5.06 -7.53
N THR A 178 12.40 5.38 -6.26
CA THR A 178 12.33 6.79 -5.82
C THR A 178 13.14 7.11 -4.55
N GLY A 179 13.59 6.09 -3.82
CA GLY A 179 14.14 6.23 -2.46
C GLY A 179 13.13 6.74 -1.42
N TRP A 180 11.85 6.90 -1.78
CA TRP A 180 10.82 7.42 -0.89
C TRP A 180 10.01 6.30 -0.23
N LYS A 181 9.59 6.53 1.02
CA LYS A 181 8.68 5.66 1.77
C LYS A 181 7.58 6.51 2.40
N ARG A 182 6.36 5.96 2.45
CA ARG A 182 5.28 6.45 3.31
C ARG A 182 5.26 5.70 4.64
N GLY A 183 4.52 6.24 5.60
CA GLY A 183 4.14 5.51 6.80
C GLY A 183 3.15 4.37 6.50
N GLN A 184 2.74 3.64 7.54
CA GLN A 184 1.86 2.48 7.45
C GLN A 184 0.53 2.81 6.71
N VAL A 185 0.09 1.98 5.76
CA VAL A 185 -1.31 2.00 5.24
C VAL A 185 -2.17 1.06 6.05
N LYS A 186 -3.39 1.51 6.38
CA LYS A 186 -4.39 0.63 6.98
C LYS A 186 -5.28 0.06 5.88
N VAL A 187 -5.40 -1.26 5.81
CA VAL A 187 -6.33 -1.92 4.90
C VAL A 187 -7.46 -2.56 5.70
N TYR A 188 -8.70 -2.31 5.32
CA TYR A 188 -9.87 -3.01 5.85
C TYR A 188 -10.36 -4.06 4.85
N TYR A 189 -10.35 -5.31 5.24
CA TYR A 189 -10.80 -6.44 4.45
C TYR A 189 -11.50 -7.50 5.32
N PRO A 190 -12.55 -8.19 4.85
CA PRO A 190 -13.47 -7.67 3.85
C PRO A 190 -14.18 -6.44 4.40
N ASN A 191 -14.33 -5.40 3.58
CA ASN A 191 -15.19 -4.28 3.91
C ASN A 191 -16.62 -4.56 3.44
N ASN A 192 -17.48 -5.01 4.36
CA ASN A 192 -18.92 -5.19 4.10
C ASN A 192 -19.73 -3.89 4.27
N LEU A 193 -19.09 -2.74 4.52
CA LEU A 193 -19.78 -1.46 4.69
C LEU A 193 -20.57 -1.03 3.44
N VAL A 194 -20.37 -1.66 2.28
CA VAL A 194 -21.22 -1.45 1.08
C VAL A 194 -22.72 -1.67 1.37
N GLY A 195 -23.08 -2.39 2.44
CA GLY A 195 -24.49 -2.57 2.86
C GLY A 195 -25.05 -1.48 3.79
N ASN A 196 -24.23 -0.70 4.51
CA ASN A 196 -24.68 0.21 5.58
C ASN A 196 -24.00 1.60 5.57
N VAL A 197 -23.24 1.95 4.53
CA VAL A 197 -23.03 3.37 4.23
C VAL A 197 -24.36 3.91 3.73
N GLU A 198 -25.21 4.34 4.66
CA GLU A 198 -26.33 5.21 4.33
C GLU A 198 -25.75 6.41 3.55
N THR A 199 -26.08 6.48 2.25
CA THR A 199 -25.94 7.63 1.34
C THR A 199 -24.54 8.06 0.87
N MET A 200 -24.04 7.38 -0.16
CA MET A 200 -23.87 8.03 -1.47
C MET A 200 -24.66 7.19 -2.48
N GLY A 201 -25.87 7.64 -2.80
CA GLY A 201 -26.87 6.83 -3.47
C GLY A 201 -26.48 6.45 -4.90
N TYR A 202 -26.60 5.16 -5.24
CA TYR A 202 -27.30 4.65 -6.42
C TYR A 202 -27.17 3.13 -6.47
N VAL A 203 -28.30 2.41 -6.39
CA VAL A 203 -28.40 1.01 -6.76
C VAL A 203 -29.05 0.99 -8.13
N ASP A 204 -28.25 0.96 -9.19
CA ASP A 204 -28.73 0.52 -10.50
C ASP A 204 -28.30 -0.92 -10.73
N SER A 205 -29.28 -1.76 -11.06
CA SER A 205 -29.14 -3.20 -11.30
C SER A 205 -28.56 -3.53 -12.69
N GLY A 206 -28.09 -2.52 -13.44
CA GLY A 206 -27.59 -2.66 -14.81
C GLY A 206 -26.08 -2.51 -15.01
N GLY A 207 -25.31 -2.19 -13.97
CA GLY A 207 -23.88 -1.92 -14.05
C GLY A 207 -23.02 -3.12 -14.46
N ASN A 208 -22.05 -2.89 -15.34
CA ASN A 208 -21.00 -3.86 -15.62
C ASN A 208 -20.16 -4.15 -14.34
N LEU A 209 -19.44 -5.28 -14.30
CA LEU A 209 -18.69 -5.75 -13.12
C LEU A 209 -17.74 -4.67 -12.54
N TRP A 210 -17.27 -3.76 -13.39
CA TRP A 210 -16.49 -2.56 -13.06
C TRP A 210 -17.15 -1.62 -12.06
N GLU A 211 -18.45 -1.33 -12.23
CA GLU A 211 -19.18 -0.47 -11.31
C GLU A 211 -19.23 -1.05 -9.89
N LYS A 212 -19.12 -2.38 -9.72
CA LYS A 212 -19.09 -3.01 -8.40
C LYS A 212 -17.71 -3.03 -7.77
N ILE A 213 -16.66 -3.08 -8.59
CA ILE A 213 -15.25 -3.19 -8.18
C ILE A 213 -14.71 -1.84 -7.69
N VAL A 214 -15.00 -0.73 -8.40
CA VAL A 214 -14.57 0.62 -8.01
C VAL A 214 -15.36 1.13 -6.79
N LYS A 215 -16.66 0.79 -6.66
CA LYS A 215 -17.50 1.08 -5.47
C LYS A 215 -17.01 0.41 -4.18
N SER A 216 -16.14 -0.58 -4.31
CA SER A 216 -15.74 -1.46 -3.22
C SER A 216 -14.47 -1.01 -2.49
N ILE A 217 -13.81 0.05 -3.01
CA ILE A 217 -12.60 0.61 -2.43
C ILE A 217 -12.70 2.13 -2.40
N VAL A 218 -12.61 2.70 -1.19
CA VAL A 218 -12.61 4.15 -0.99
C VAL A 218 -11.36 4.51 -0.21
N ALA A 219 -10.31 4.96 -0.87
CA ALA A 219 -9.15 5.48 -0.14
C ALA A 219 -9.56 6.78 0.59
N SER A 220 -9.72 6.73 1.92
CA SER A 220 -9.75 7.93 2.75
C SER A 220 -8.44 8.00 3.52
N THR A 221 -7.67 9.04 3.22
CA THR A 221 -6.50 9.53 3.96
C THR A 221 -5.79 8.44 4.78
N ASN A 222 -4.90 7.68 4.12
CA ASN A 222 -4.09 6.60 4.71
C ASN A 222 -4.79 5.23 4.94
N THR A 223 -6.03 5.08 4.48
CA THR A 223 -6.81 3.84 4.61
C THR A 223 -7.31 3.34 3.26
N ILE A 224 -7.13 2.05 2.97
CA ILE A 224 -7.70 1.34 1.82
C ILE A 224 -8.81 0.41 2.33
N TYR A 225 -9.93 0.33 1.63
CA TYR A 225 -11.03 -0.57 1.98
C TYR A 225 -11.20 -1.57 0.85
N ILE A 226 -11.28 -2.87 1.08
CA ILE A 226 -11.43 -3.83 -0.01
C ILE A 226 -12.65 -4.68 0.29
N ALA A 227 -13.68 -4.66 -0.56
CA ALA A 227 -14.86 -5.50 -0.31
C ALA A 227 -14.58 -6.98 -0.56
N SER A 228 -15.47 -7.83 -0.02
CA SER A 228 -15.38 -9.27 -0.14
C SER A 228 -15.54 -9.79 -1.58
N ASP A 229 -16.37 -9.13 -2.39
CA ASP A 229 -16.76 -9.56 -3.74
C ASP A 229 -15.79 -9.08 -4.83
N TYR A 230 -14.92 -8.12 -4.51
CA TYR A 230 -13.82 -7.64 -5.36
C TYR A 230 -13.04 -8.80 -6.01
N TRP A 231 -12.86 -9.88 -5.25
CA TRP A 231 -12.07 -11.06 -5.62
C TRP A 231 -12.74 -12.02 -6.60
N ALA A 232 -14.07 -11.93 -6.79
CA ALA A 232 -14.79 -12.75 -7.76
C ALA A 232 -14.42 -12.42 -9.21
N SER A 233 -13.69 -11.32 -9.44
CA SER A 233 -13.31 -10.84 -10.77
C SER A 233 -11.98 -11.39 -11.31
N GLY A 234 -11.13 -12.02 -10.48
CA GLY A 234 -9.91 -12.71 -10.92
C GLY A 234 -8.62 -11.84 -10.90
N PRO A 235 -7.71 -11.95 -11.90
CA PRO A 235 -6.34 -11.40 -11.90
C PRO A 235 -6.25 -9.87 -11.73
N TYR A 236 -7.37 -9.16 -11.76
CA TYR A 236 -7.51 -7.72 -11.52
C TYR A 236 -7.16 -7.27 -10.10
N SER A 237 -6.84 -8.21 -9.22
CA SER A 237 -6.63 -7.90 -7.82
C SER A 237 -5.26 -7.31 -7.49
N TYR A 238 -4.23 -7.50 -8.33
CA TYR A 238 -3.03 -6.66 -8.18
C TYR A 238 -3.35 -5.22 -8.60
N ASP A 239 -4.04 -5.06 -9.73
CA ASP A 239 -4.27 -3.74 -10.34
C ASP A 239 -5.05 -2.81 -9.44
N GLY A 240 -6.16 -3.26 -8.85
CA GLY A 240 -6.85 -2.37 -7.92
C GLY A 240 -6.10 -2.19 -6.60
N ILE A 241 -5.36 -3.17 -6.08
CA ILE A 241 -4.54 -2.92 -4.87
C ILE A 241 -3.48 -1.85 -5.16
N ALA A 242 -2.81 -1.93 -6.30
CA ALA A 242 -1.80 -0.96 -6.69
C ALA A 242 -2.40 0.41 -7.02
N HIS A 243 -3.55 0.46 -7.71
CA HIS A 243 -4.32 1.68 -7.93
C HIS A 243 -4.63 2.40 -6.62
N GLU A 244 -5.19 1.67 -5.66
CA GLU A 244 -5.61 2.23 -4.37
C GLU A 244 -4.43 2.59 -3.47
N TYR A 245 -3.34 1.83 -3.58
CA TYR A 245 -2.07 2.24 -2.98
C TYR A 245 -1.52 3.51 -3.65
N GLY A 246 -1.72 3.70 -4.96
CA GLY A 246 -1.40 4.92 -5.69
C GLY A 246 -2.14 6.15 -5.14
N HIS A 247 -3.43 6.01 -4.82
CA HIS A 247 -4.20 7.02 -4.08
C HIS A 247 -3.59 7.30 -2.70
N ALA A 248 -3.25 6.26 -1.93
CA ALA A 248 -2.62 6.42 -0.61
C ALA A 248 -1.22 7.08 -0.70
N VAL A 249 -0.49 6.88 -1.78
CA VAL A 249 0.78 7.57 -2.07
C VAL A 249 0.53 9.04 -2.34
N MET A 250 -0.40 9.39 -3.23
CA MET A 250 -0.74 10.79 -3.52
C MET A 250 -1.21 11.52 -2.26
N ASP A 251 -2.09 10.89 -1.48
CA ASP A 251 -2.56 11.42 -0.20
C ASP A 251 -1.40 11.77 0.74
N SER A 252 -0.46 10.84 0.91
CA SER A 252 0.72 11.04 1.76
C SER A 252 1.65 12.12 1.26
N LEU A 253 1.81 12.28 -0.06
CA LEU A 253 2.63 13.33 -0.66
C LEU A 253 1.96 14.70 -0.49
N TYR A 254 0.65 14.77 -0.73
CA TYR A 254 -0.08 16.02 -0.84
C TYR A 254 -0.53 16.53 0.54
N GLY A 255 -0.74 15.65 1.50
CA GLY A 255 -1.44 15.93 2.76
C GLY A 255 -2.96 15.86 2.59
N GLY A 256 -3.44 15.05 1.65
CA GLY A 256 -4.83 14.98 1.22
C GLY A 256 -4.95 14.82 -0.30
N ILE A 257 -5.82 13.91 -0.76
CA ILE A 257 -6.14 13.76 -2.19
C ILE A 257 -6.87 15.02 -2.72
N PRO A 258 -6.44 15.62 -3.84
CA PRO A 258 -7.16 16.70 -4.50
C PRO A 258 -8.61 16.33 -4.79
N ARG A 259 -9.54 17.28 -4.63
CA ARG A 259 -10.97 17.06 -4.90
C ARG A 259 -11.47 17.96 -6.01
N GLY A 260 -12.07 17.34 -7.01
CA GLY A 260 -12.81 17.99 -8.08
C GLY A 260 -14.28 18.25 -7.74
N SER A 261 -15.05 18.63 -8.75
CA SER A 261 -16.50 18.81 -8.66
C SER A 261 -17.29 17.54 -8.99
N TYR A 262 -16.65 16.56 -9.63
CA TYR A 262 -17.23 15.29 -9.99
C TYR A 262 -17.44 14.44 -8.75
N ALA A 263 -18.65 13.87 -8.64
CA ALA A 263 -19.01 12.93 -7.59
C ALA A 263 -19.86 11.84 -8.22
N GLY A 264 -19.43 10.59 -8.11
CA GLY A 264 -20.15 9.44 -8.65
C GLY A 264 -19.19 8.37 -9.14
N ASP A 265 -19.77 7.35 -9.76
CA ASP A 265 -19.03 6.25 -10.36
C ASP A 265 -18.23 6.71 -11.58
N HIS A 266 -17.12 6.04 -11.85
CA HIS A 266 -16.27 6.33 -12.99
C HIS A 266 -15.74 5.07 -13.65
N SER A 267 -15.19 5.25 -14.84
CA SER A 267 -14.51 4.21 -15.60
C SER A 267 -13.37 4.81 -16.41
N PHE A 268 -12.50 3.95 -16.92
CA PHE A 268 -11.27 4.32 -17.62
C PHE A 268 -11.45 5.35 -18.75
N TYR A 269 -12.58 5.34 -19.45
CA TYR A 269 -12.90 6.27 -20.55
C TYR A 269 -13.93 7.35 -20.20
N GLN A 270 -14.37 7.41 -18.95
CA GLN A 270 -15.42 8.32 -18.55
C GLN A 270 -14.89 9.73 -18.42
N LYS A 271 -15.58 10.66 -19.09
CA LYS A 271 -15.33 12.09 -18.92
C LYS A 271 -15.83 12.53 -17.54
N THR A 272 -14.93 13.13 -16.77
CA THR A 272 -15.18 13.67 -15.44
C THR A 272 -14.73 15.14 -15.40
N ASP A 273 -14.24 15.63 -14.27
CA ASP A 273 -13.54 16.91 -14.18
C ASP A 273 -12.01 16.71 -14.18
N PRO A 274 -11.21 17.74 -14.54
CA PRO A 274 -9.77 17.59 -14.69
C PRO A 274 -9.02 17.17 -13.42
N ILE A 275 -9.55 17.50 -12.24
CA ILE A 275 -8.92 17.11 -10.96
C ILE A 275 -9.18 15.62 -10.71
N PHE A 276 -10.44 15.21 -10.87
CA PHE A 276 -10.83 13.81 -10.72
C PHE A 276 -10.06 12.90 -11.68
N ALA A 277 -10.06 13.24 -12.98
CA ALA A 277 -9.34 12.50 -14.00
C ALA A 277 -7.84 12.39 -13.69
N PHE A 278 -7.23 13.44 -13.14
CA PHE A 278 -5.80 13.43 -12.79
C PHE A 278 -5.50 12.50 -11.63
N VAL A 279 -6.32 12.51 -10.59
CA VAL A 279 -6.18 11.64 -9.41
C VAL A 279 -6.31 10.17 -9.80
N GLU A 280 -7.37 9.81 -10.53
CA GLU A 280 -7.60 8.43 -10.98
C GLU A 280 -6.59 7.99 -12.03
N GLY A 281 -6.22 8.87 -12.96
CA GLY A 281 -5.22 8.58 -13.99
C GLY A 281 -3.82 8.37 -13.40
N TRP A 282 -3.47 9.09 -12.33
CA TRP A 282 -2.27 8.80 -11.54
C TRP A 282 -2.31 7.41 -10.92
N ALA A 283 -3.41 7.04 -10.26
CA ALA A 283 -3.53 5.74 -9.61
C ALA A 283 -3.45 4.58 -10.62
N ASN A 284 -4.08 4.73 -11.78
CA ASN A 284 -3.98 3.83 -12.92
C ASN A 284 -2.55 3.71 -13.46
N PHE A 285 -1.88 4.84 -13.71
CA PHE A 285 -0.47 4.86 -14.13
C PHE A 285 0.45 4.20 -13.09
N PHE A 286 0.27 4.53 -11.82
CA PHE A 286 1.03 3.96 -10.71
C PHE A 286 0.91 2.43 -10.72
N SER A 287 -0.30 1.90 -10.86
CA SER A 287 -0.51 0.45 -10.98
C SER A 287 0.31 -0.18 -12.11
N ASN A 288 0.25 0.41 -13.31
CA ASN A 288 1.01 -0.06 -14.46
C ASN A 288 2.53 -0.01 -14.23
N ALA A 289 3.03 1.13 -13.73
CA ALA A 289 4.46 1.34 -13.46
C ALA A 289 5.00 0.37 -12.40
N MET A 290 4.20 0.03 -11.38
CA MET A 290 4.58 -0.95 -10.36
C MET A 290 4.68 -2.39 -10.90
N ARG A 291 4.06 -2.69 -12.04
CA ARG A 291 4.21 -4.00 -12.70
C ARG A 291 5.15 -3.98 -13.90
N ASN A 292 5.51 -2.79 -14.38
CA ASN A 292 6.09 -2.61 -15.70
C ASN A 292 5.21 -3.23 -16.80
N ASN A 293 3.91 -2.94 -16.78
CA ASN A 293 2.95 -3.52 -17.72
C ASN A 293 2.01 -2.44 -18.25
N ARG A 294 2.03 -2.21 -19.56
CA ARG A 294 1.17 -1.26 -20.27
C ARG A 294 -0.32 -1.64 -20.27
N TYR A 295 -0.64 -2.90 -19.98
CA TYR A 295 -2.03 -3.36 -19.97
C TYR A 295 -2.69 -3.13 -18.63
N LEU A 296 -3.53 -2.10 -18.53
CA LEU A 296 -4.43 -1.94 -17.39
C LEU A 296 -5.75 -2.63 -17.72
N LEU A 297 -6.07 -3.75 -17.06
CA LEU A 297 -7.40 -4.37 -17.19
C LEU A 297 -7.80 -4.76 -18.64
N ASN A 298 -6.80 -5.15 -19.44
CA ASN A 298 -6.88 -5.41 -20.89
C ASN A 298 -6.95 -4.16 -21.80
N TYR A 299 -6.91 -2.96 -21.24
CA TYR A 299 -6.70 -1.74 -22.01
C TYR A 299 -5.21 -1.53 -22.23
N ASP A 300 -4.83 -1.36 -23.49
CA ASP A 300 -3.46 -1.00 -23.87
C ASP A 300 -3.33 0.53 -23.81
N VAL A 301 -2.64 1.03 -22.76
CA VAL A 301 -2.57 2.48 -22.53
C VAL A 301 -1.71 3.21 -23.56
N GLU A 302 -0.92 2.51 -24.37
CA GLU A 302 -0.08 3.09 -25.43
C GLU A 302 -0.86 3.39 -26.74
N THR A 303 -2.06 2.84 -26.90
CA THR A 303 -2.76 2.85 -28.20
C THR A 303 -4.06 3.63 -28.18
N LEU A 304 -4.23 4.52 -27.20
CA LEU A 304 -5.45 5.31 -27.07
C LEU A 304 -5.54 6.33 -28.21
N PRO A 305 -6.70 6.41 -28.91
CA PRO A 305 -6.86 7.36 -30.00
C PRO A 305 -6.99 8.78 -29.46
N ARG A 306 -6.42 9.78 -30.13
CA ARG A 306 -6.53 11.20 -29.74
C ARG A 306 -7.95 11.64 -29.35
N ASN A 307 -8.08 12.41 -28.25
CA ASN A 307 -9.37 12.90 -27.74
C ASN A 307 -9.29 14.34 -27.22
N ALA A 308 -10.22 15.19 -27.67
CA ALA A 308 -10.25 16.62 -27.28
C ALA A 308 -10.59 16.88 -25.81
N ASP A 309 -11.07 15.88 -25.07
CA ASP A 309 -11.35 15.93 -23.64
C ASP A 309 -10.37 15.05 -22.83
N ALA A 310 -9.18 14.76 -23.37
CA ALA A 310 -8.16 13.93 -22.71
C ALA A 310 -7.77 14.42 -21.31
N ASP A 311 -7.85 15.73 -21.05
CA ASP A 311 -7.60 16.34 -19.73
C ASP A 311 -8.64 15.99 -18.66
N LYS A 312 -9.75 15.35 -19.05
CA LYS A 312 -10.91 14.99 -18.20
C LYS A 312 -11.20 13.50 -18.17
N ILE A 313 -10.32 12.67 -18.73
CA ILE A 313 -10.50 11.22 -18.80
C ILE A 313 -9.26 10.54 -18.22
N GLU A 314 -9.43 9.76 -17.16
CA GLU A 314 -8.33 9.13 -16.43
C GLU A 314 -7.45 8.23 -17.29
N GLY A 315 -8.02 7.56 -18.29
CA GLY A 315 -7.27 6.69 -19.19
C GLY A 315 -6.29 7.45 -20.07
N TYR A 316 -6.64 8.66 -20.52
CA TYR A 316 -5.72 9.50 -21.27
C TYR A 316 -4.62 10.09 -20.39
N ILE A 317 -4.94 10.44 -19.15
CA ILE A 317 -3.92 10.83 -18.18
C ILE A 317 -2.96 9.67 -17.90
N THR A 318 -3.49 8.45 -17.78
CA THR A 318 -2.68 7.24 -17.63
C THR A 318 -1.73 7.04 -18.81
N SER A 319 -2.23 7.18 -20.03
CA SER A 319 -1.48 7.09 -21.29
C SER A 319 -0.37 8.16 -21.36
N ILE A 320 -0.69 9.44 -21.14
CA ILE A 320 0.31 10.53 -21.13
C ILE A 320 1.46 10.25 -20.15
N LEU A 321 1.15 9.75 -18.95
CA LEU A 321 2.18 9.43 -17.96
C LEU A 321 2.97 8.17 -18.35
N TRP A 322 2.34 7.23 -19.04
CA TRP A 322 3.00 6.04 -19.58
C TRP A 322 4.01 6.39 -20.67
N ASP A 323 3.64 7.22 -21.64
CA ASP A 323 4.49 7.69 -22.75
C ASP A 323 5.72 8.52 -22.26
N ILE A 324 5.64 9.08 -21.04
CA ILE A 324 6.80 9.70 -20.38
C ILE A 324 7.69 8.65 -19.72
N TYR A 325 7.08 7.60 -19.17
CA TYR A 325 7.69 6.59 -18.32
C TYR A 325 8.50 5.57 -19.10
N ASP A 326 7.99 5.03 -20.21
CA ASP A 326 8.62 3.93 -20.93
C ASP A 326 9.21 4.32 -22.28
N ALA A 327 9.87 3.35 -22.93
CA ALA A 327 10.58 3.55 -24.20
C ALA A 327 9.81 3.02 -25.41
N ALA A 328 8.58 2.56 -25.20
CA ALA A 328 7.87 1.79 -26.20
C ALA A 328 7.23 2.72 -27.24
N ASN A 329 7.35 2.34 -28.52
CA ASN A 329 6.49 2.80 -29.61
C ASN A 329 6.50 4.31 -29.98
N ASP A 330 7.63 4.81 -30.49
CA ASP A 330 7.82 6.16 -31.07
C ASP A 330 7.61 7.34 -30.11
N ASP A 331 7.50 7.08 -28.80
CA ASP A 331 7.45 8.13 -27.81
C ASP A 331 8.81 8.84 -27.67
N PRO A 332 8.80 10.19 -27.56
CA PRO A 332 10.02 10.97 -27.56
C PRO A 332 10.74 10.95 -26.20
N LEU A 333 10.15 10.33 -25.18
CA LEU A 333 10.68 10.22 -23.81
C LEU A 333 10.79 8.76 -23.37
N ASN A 334 11.65 8.52 -22.38
CA ASN A 334 11.83 7.25 -21.67
C ASN A 334 12.58 7.55 -20.38
N LEU A 335 11.90 8.27 -19.49
CA LEU A 335 12.54 8.83 -18.30
C LEU A 335 12.42 7.91 -17.09
N GLY A 336 11.48 6.97 -17.11
CA GLY A 336 11.17 6.15 -15.96
C GLY A 336 10.21 6.87 -15.01
N PHE A 337 10.22 6.44 -13.75
CA PHE A 337 9.19 6.82 -12.79
C PHE A 337 9.57 8.06 -11.96
N ASP A 338 10.86 8.33 -11.81
CA ASP A 338 11.38 9.30 -10.85
C ASP A 338 11.10 10.75 -11.21
N GLU A 339 11.17 11.16 -12.48
CA GLU A 339 10.78 12.51 -12.90
C GLU A 339 9.30 12.79 -12.64
N ILE A 340 8.42 11.86 -13.03
CA ILE A 340 6.98 11.95 -12.77
C ILE A 340 6.73 12.05 -11.26
N PHE A 341 7.34 11.15 -10.48
CA PHE A 341 7.20 11.14 -9.03
C PHE A 341 7.72 12.41 -8.38
N ASN A 342 8.83 12.97 -8.89
CA ASN A 342 9.40 14.23 -8.41
C ASN A 342 8.44 15.40 -8.62
N ILE A 343 7.70 15.43 -9.73
CA ILE A 343 6.65 16.44 -9.95
C ILE A 343 5.54 16.34 -8.91
N LEU A 344 5.01 15.12 -8.69
CA LEU A 344 3.95 14.90 -7.70
C LEU A 344 4.42 15.27 -6.29
N LYS A 345 5.62 14.83 -5.91
CA LYS A 345 6.16 15.02 -4.56
C LYS A 345 6.40 16.50 -4.23
N ASN A 346 6.99 17.27 -5.14
CA ASN A 346 7.46 18.62 -4.83
C ASN A 346 6.46 19.72 -5.21
N TYR A 347 5.68 19.52 -6.27
CA TYR A 347 4.82 20.58 -6.81
C TYR A 347 3.33 20.30 -6.65
N LYS A 348 2.95 19.04 -6.41
CA LYS A 348 1.59 18.62 -6.07
C LYS A 348 0.53 19.11 -7.08
N PRO A 349 0.72 18.91 -8.39
CA PRO A 349 -0.28 19.29 -9.38
C PRO A 349 -1.62 18.63 -9.11
N LYS A 350 -2.70 19.36 -9.38
CA LYS A 350 -4.07 18.89 -9.25
C LYS A 350 -4.68 18.53 -10.60
N THR A 351 -4.09 18.96 -11.70
CA THR A 351 -4.56 18.71 -13.06
C THR A 351 -3.39 18.39 -13.97
N MET A 352 -3.67 17.80 -15.14
CA MET A 352 -2.64 17.55 -16.15
C MET A 352 -2.04 18.85 -16.71
N HIS A 353 -2.78 19.97 -16.66
CA HIS A 353 -2.24 21.27 -17.04
C HIS A 353 -1.22 21.80 -16.03
N GLU A 354 -1.49 21.66 -14.73
CA GLU A 354 -0.54 22.03 -13.68
C GLU A 354 0.69 21.11 -13.71
N PHE A 355 0.51 19.81 -14.00
CA PHE A 355 1.62 18.88 -14.17
C PHE A 355 2.58 19.36 -15.27
N TRP A 356 2.03 19.72 -16.44
CA TRP A 356 2.79 20.32 -17.55
C TRP A 356 3.57 21.57 -17.12
N ASP A 357 2.89 22.51 -16.45
CA ASP A 357 3.52 23.77 -16.04
C ASP A 357 4.67 23.52 -15.06
N HIS A 358 4.47 22.62 -14.10
CA HIS A 358 5.51 22.24 -13.15
C HIS A 358 6.66 21.49 -13.81
N TRP A 359 6.40 20.63 -14.80
CA TRP A 359 7.42 19.93 -15.56
C TRP A 359 8.37 20.90 -16.26
N LEU A 360 7.82 21.89 -16.98
CA LEU A 360 8.63 22.80 -17.79
C LEU A 360 9.22 23.96 -17.00
N PHE A 361 8.47 24.55 -16.07
CA PHE A 361 8.87 25.82 -15.46
C PHE A 361 9.38 25.68 -14.03
N SER A 362 8.94 24.65 -13.30
CA SER A 362 9.36 24.44 -11.90
C SER A 362 10.52 23.45 -11.81
N ALA A 363 10.36 22.26 -12.39
CA ALA A 363 11.42 21.25 -12.47
C ALA A 363 12.45 21.54 -13.56
N ASN A 364 12.06 22.26 -14.61
CA ASN A 364 12.92 22.66 -15.72
C ASN A 364 13.57 21.46 -16.43
N TYR A 365 12.78 20.42 -16.72
CA TYR A 365 13.30 19.20 -17.36
C TYR A 365 13.71 19.36 -18.84
N ASN A 366 13.60 20.53 -19.45
CA ASN A 366 14.06 20.84 -20.81
C ASN A 366 13.61 19.84 -21.91
N TYR A 367 12.44 19.22 -21.75
CA TYR A 367 11.82 18.29 -22.70
C TYR A 367 10.57 18.86 -23.38
N ARG A 368 10.51 20.19 -23.58
CA ARG A 368 9.31 20.88 -24.08
C ARG A 368 8.73 20.27 -25.35
N SER A 369 9.56 20.11 -26.39
CA SER A 369 9.10 19.58 -27.68
C SER A 369 8.56 18.14 -27.55
N ALA A 370 9.32 17.26 -26.88
CA ALA A 370 8.92 15.88 -26.64
C ALA A 370 7.62 15.76 -25.82
N LEU A 371 7.51 16.53 -24.74
CA LEU A 371 6.29 16.55 -23.92
C LEU A 371 5.09 17.10 -24.71
N ASN A 372 5.30 18.11 -25.57
CA ASN A 372 4.25 18.66 -26.41
C ASN A 372 3.69 17.61 -27.37
N THR A 373 4.56 16.81 -27.99
CA THR A 373 4.12 15.70 -28.85
C THR A 373 3.23 14.71 -28.10
N ILE A 374 3.62 14.30 -26.88
CA ILE A 374 2.84 13.38 -26.05
C ILE A 374 1.46 13.98 -25.73
N PHE A 375 1.41 15.22 -25.24
CA PHE A 375 0.16 15.90 -24.91
C PHE A 375 -0.74 16.09 -26.14
N TRP A 376 -0.16 16.49 -27.27
CA TRP A 376 -0.87 16.67 -28.53
C TRP A 376 -1.50 15.38 -29.05
N ASN A 377 -0.74 14.27 -28.99
CA ASN A 377 -1.20 12.94 -29.40
C ASN A 377 -2.37 12.46 -28.55
N ALA A 378 -2.35 12.73 -27.25
CA ALA A 378 -3.49 12.47 -26.37
C ALA A 378 -4.69 13.38 -26.69
N GLY A 379 -4.45 14.60 -27.18
CA GLY A 379 -5.47 15.58 -27.58
C GLY A 379 -5.53 16.83 -26.71
N ILE A 380 -4.51 17.05 -25.88
CA ILE A 380 -4.33 18.28 -25.10
C ILE A 380 -3.39 19.22 -25.87
N ASP A 381 -3.93 20.32 -26.38
CA ASP A 381 -3.13 21.32 -27.08
C ASP A 381 -2.35 22.19 -26.06
N LYS A 382 -1.03 22.10 -26.12
CA LYS A 382 -0.09 22.90 -25.33
C LYS A 382 0.78 23.80 -26.21
N ASN A 383 0.48 23.85 -27.51
CA ASN A 383 1.24 24.61 -28.47
C ASN A 383 0.90 26.10 -28.39
N GLU A 384 1.93 26.94 -28.37
CA GLU A 384 1.81 28.37 -28.61
C GLU A 384 1.75 28.64 -30.13
N ALA A 385 0.96 29.63 -30.53
CA ALA A 385 0.87 29.98 -31.94
C ALA A 385 2.24 30.46 -32.45
N PRO A 386 2.73 29.94 -33.61
CA PRO A 386 3.99 30.40 -34.16
C PRO A 386 3.88 31.88 -34.52
N THR A 387 4.95 32.62 -34.25
CA THR A 387 5.03 34.03 -34.59
C THR A 387 5.72 34.20 -35.94
N CYS A 388 5.20 35.10 -36.77
CA CYS A 388 5.82 35.49 -38.04
C CYS A 388 5.91 37.01 -38.08
N SER A 389 7.11 37.53 -38.30
CA SER A 389 7.36 38.96 -38.41
C SER A 389 8.06 39.27 -39.72
N ILE A 390 7.54 40.28 -40.45
CA ILE A 390 8.21 40.78 -41.65
C ILE A 390 9.44 41.57 -41.19
N THR A 391 10.62 41.13 -41.63
CA THR A 391 11.90 41.79 -41.36
C THR A 391 12.32 42.71 -42.50
N SER A 392 11.76 42.52 -43.70
CA SER A 392 11.93 43.42 -44.84
C SER A 392 10.76 43.32 -45.81
N PRO A 393 10.29 44.44 -46.39
CA PRO A 393 10.76 45.79 -46.12
C PRO A 393 10.15 46.34 -44.81
N ASN A 394 10.73 47.41 -44.25
CA ASN A 394 10.33 47.95 -42.94
C ASN A 394 8.83 48.27 -42.88
N ALA A 395 8.20 48.00 -41.73
CA ALA A 395 6.79 48.29 -41.51
C ALA A 395 6.49 49.79 -41.72
N GLY A 396 5.40 50.10 -42.44
CA GLY A 396 4.89 51.46 -42.63
C GLY A 396 5.38 52.21 -43.88
N GLY A 397 6.15 51.57 -44.77
CA GLY A 397 6.55 52.15 -46.06
C GLY A 397 5.53 51.93 -47.17
N TRP A 398 5.50 52.86 -48.15
CA TRP A 398 4.79 52.67 -49.42
C TRP A 398 5.76 52.13 -50.46
N TYR A 399 5.46 50.97 -51.03
CA TYR A 399 6.34 50.29 -51.99
C TYR A 399 5.62 50.12 -53.33
N SER A 400 6.35 50.26 -54.43
CA SER A 400 5.85 50.06 -55.80
C SER A 400 6.80 49.18 -56.60
N GLY A 401 6.28 48.32 -57.48
CA GLY A 401 7.06 47.35 -58.26
C GLY A 401 7.17 45.99 -57.56
N VAL A 402 8.20 45.22 -57.91
CA VAL A 402 8.47 43.92 -57.28
C VAL A 402 9.16 44.16 -55.93
N VAL A 403 8.52 43.69 -54.85
CA VAL A 403 9.04 43.81 -53.48
C VAL A 403 9.42 42.42 -52.99
N THR A 404 10.68 42.25 -52.58
CA THR A 404 11.11 41.05 -51.86
C THR A 404 10.73 41.19 -50.39
N VAL A 405 9.86 40.30 -49.92
CA VAL A 405 9.49 40.19 -48.51
C VAL A 405 10.39 39.18 -47.84
N THR A 406 11.02 39.57 -46.74
CA THR A 406 11.72 38.66 -45.82
C THR A 406 10.94 38.61 -44.52
N ALA A 407 10.71 37.41 -44.01
CA ALA A 407 10.06 37.21 -42.73
C ALA A 407 10.92 36.30 -41.84
N SER A 408 10.82 36.52 -40.54
CA SER A 408 11.33 35.62 -39.50
C SER A 408 10.16 34.90 -38.87
N THR A 409 10.18 33.57 -38.90
CA THR A 409 9.23 32.71 -38.18
C THR A 409 9.90 32.16 -36.93
N PHE A 410 9.19 32.19 -35.82
CA PHE A 410 9.65 31.62 -34.55
C PHE A 410 8.51 30.84 -33.90
N ASP A 411 8.80 29.58 -33.57
CA ASP A 411 7.94 28.70 -32.81
C ASP A 411 8.71 28.26 -31.56
N VAL A 412 8.20 28.60 -30.38
CA VAL A 412 8.83 28.29 -29.10
C VAL A 412 8.76 26.80 -28.77
N ASP A 413 7.81 26.10 -29.38
CA ASP A 413 7.52 24.69 -29.12
C ASP A 413 8.06 23.75 -30.21
N GLY A 414 8.52 24.32 -31.32
CA GLY A 414 9.02 23.59 -32.48
C GLY A 414 7.88 23.06 -33.36
N THR A 415 8.21 22.15 -34.30
CA THR A 415 7.18 21.56 -35.17
C THR A 415 6.40 20.51 -34.39
N VAL A 416 5.13 20.79 -34.09
CA VAL A 416 4.17 19.76 -33.67
C VAL A 416 3.47 19.28 -34.95
N SER A 417 3.75 18.05 -35.38
CA SER A 417 3.18 17.46 -36.61
C SER A 417 2.28 16.29 -36.30
#